data_AF-A0A6P0SNI5-F1
#
_entry.id   AF-A0A6P0SNI5-F1
#
_cell.length_a   1.000
_cell.length_b   1.000
_cell.length_c   1.000
_cell.angle_alpha   90.00
_cell.angle_beta   90.00
_cell.angle_gamma   90.00
#
_symmetry.space_group_name_H-M   'P 1'
#
loop_
_entity.id
_entity.type
_entity.pdbx_description
1 polymer ?
#
loop_
_entity_poly.entity_id
_entity_poly.type
_entity_poly.pdbx_seq_one_letter_code
_entity_poly.pdbx_strand_id
1 'polypeptide(L)'
;MNPNNPDQPHQLDRSDPYQQILFAGYTEQEIAEIETLIQTWDKATYPTLANSIVDHADRHGFKGNYLKYLRKAANFNKKGSRKTQLPNGALRWNKGTEFLIERDNKIIYYG
;
A
#
# COMPACT_ATOMS: atom_id res chain seq x y z
N MET A 1 -11.79 -32.03 2.33
CA MET A 1 -11.30 -31.44 1.06
C MET A 1 -11.19 -29.94 1.24
N ASN A 2 -10.07 -29.35 0.82
CA ASN A 2 -9.83 -27.91 0.81
C ASN A 2 -10.05 -27.40 -0.62
N PRO A 3 -10.82 -26.34 -0.86
CA PRO A 3 -10.62 -25.49 -2.02
C PRO A 3 -10.06 -24.14 -1.57
N ASN A 4 -8.81 -23.88 -1.96
CA ASN A 4 -8.24 -22.55 -1.97
C ASN A 4 -8.96 -21.72 -3.04
N ASN A 5 -9.70 -20.70 -2.62
CA ASN A 5 -10.18 -19.63 -3.50
C ASN A 5 -9.15 -18.48 -3.46
N PRO A 6 -8.43 -18.17 -4.57
CA PRO A 6 -7.47 -17.07 -4.60
C PRO A 6 -8.11 -15.70 -4.90
N ASP A 7 -9.43 -15.54 -4.73
CA ASP A 7 -10.16 -14.31 -5.09
C ASP A 7 -11.02 -13.80 -3.91
N GLN A 8 -10.42 -13.60 -2.74
CA GLN A 8 -11.08 -12.83 -1.69
C GLN A 8 -10.71 -11.34 -1.87
N PRO A 9 -11.68 -10.44 -2.15
CA PRO A 9 -11.44 -9.01 -1.99
C PRO A 9 -10.95 -8.79 -0.57
N HIS A 10 -9.92 -7.96 -0.41
CA HIS A 10 -9.22 -7.75 0.86
C HIS A 10 -10.24 -7.46 1.97
N GLN A 11 -10.59 -8.51 2.72
CA GLN A 11 -11.66 -8.45 3.69
C GLN A 11 -11.08 -7.73 4.89
N LEU A 12 -11.48 -6.47 5.03
CA LEU A 12 -11.11 -5.59 6.13
C LEU A 12 -11.41 -6.30 7.47
N ASP A 13 -10.38 -6.78 8.14
CA ASP A 13 -10.51 -7.41 9.45
C ASP A 13 -10.71 -6.31 10.49
N ARG A 14 -11.94 -6.18 11.00
CA ARG A 14 -12.27 -5.20 12.03
C ARG A 14 -11.49 -5.41 13.34
N SER A 15 -10.83 -6.55 13.49
CA SER A 15 -9.96 -6.89 14.62
C SER A 15 -8.51 -6.42 14.43
N ASP A 16 -8.12 -6.00 13.22
CA ASP A 16 -6.75 -5.57 12.93
C ASP A 16 -6.51 -4.16 13.52
N PRO A 17 -5.53 -4.02 14.45
CA PRO A 17 -5.27 -2.74 15.10
C PRO A 17 -4.73 -1.70 14.11
N TYR A 18 -4.04 -2.13 13.05
CA TYR A 18 -3.50 -1.22 12.05
C TYR A 18 -4.60 -0.65 11.15
N GLN A 19 -5.68 -1.38 10.92
CA GLN A 19 -6.85 -0.89 10.22
C GLN A 19 -7.55 0.22 11.01
N GLN A 20 -7.64 0.08 12.34
CA GLN A 20 -8.15 1.15 13.20
C GLN A 20 -7.27 2.40 13.10
N ILE A 21 -5.95 2.24 13.07
CA ILE A 21 -5.00 3.36 12.89
C ILE A 21 -5.13 3.98 11.50
N LEU A 22 -5.25 3.16 10.45
CA LEU A 22 -5.34 3.58 9.06
C LEU A 22 -6.57 4.46 8.81
N PHE A 23 -7.68 4.18 9.50
CA PHE A 23 -8.94 4.92 9.36
C PHE A 23 -9.16 5.99 10.45
N ALA A 24 -8.30 6.05 11.47
CA ALA A 24 -8.48 6.95 12.60
C ALA A 24 -8.49 8.43 12.16
N GLY A 25 -9.55 9.14 12.53
CA GLY A 25 -9.69 10.58 12.27
C GLY A 25 -10.11 10.95 10.86
N TYR A 26 -10.39 9.98 9.99
CA TYR A 26 -10.90 10.22 8.64
C TYR A 26 -12.43 10.19 8.59
N THR A 27 -12.99 10.98 7.68
CA THR A 27 -14.42 10.95 7.34
C THR A 27 -14.78 9.70 6.55
N GLU A 28 -16.08 9.36 6.47
CA GLU A 28 -16.54 8.20 5.68
C GLU A 28 -16.12 8.29 4.20
N GLN A 29 -16.11 9.49 3.62
CA GLN A 29 -15.66 9.71 2.24
C GLN A 29 -14.17 9.44 2.07
N GLU A 30 -13.36 9.89 3.03
CA GLU A 30 -11.92 9.64 3.03
C GLU A 30 -11.60 8.16 3.26
N ILE A 31 -12.35 7.49 4.14
CA ILE A 31 -12.22 6.05 4.37
C ILE A 31 -12.53 5.28 3.08
N ALA A 32 -13.61 5.61 2.38
CA ALA A 32 -13.96 4.99 1.10
C ALA A 32 -12.85 5.18 0.03
N GLU A 33 -12.20 6.34 0.04
CA GLU A 33 -11.04 6.59 -0.83
C GLU A 33 -9.83 5.75 -0.43
N ILE A 34 -9.52 5.66 0.88
CA ILE A 34 -8.47 4.77 1.39
C ILE A 34 -8.75 3.33 0.92
N GLU A 35 -9.97 2.82 1.15
CA GLU A 35 -10.38 1.47 0.73
C GLU A 35 -10.18 1.25 -0.77
N THR A 36 -10.48 2.25 -1.60
CA THR A 36 -10.25 2.19 -3.05
C THR A 36 -8.76 2.14 -3.38
N LEU A 37 -7.95 2.99 -2.76
CA LEU A 37 -6.51 3.09 -3.03
C LEU A 37 -5.77 1.81 -2.62
N ILE A 38 -6.10 1.24 -1.45
CA ILE A 38 -5.43 0.03 -0.94
C ILE A 38 -5.65 -1.22 -1.79
N GLN A 39 -6.68 -1.26 -2.65
CA GLN A 39 -6.89 -2.38 -3.59
C GLN A 39 -5.73 -2.55 -4.58
N THR A 40 -4.99 -1.48 -4.84
CA THR A 40 -3.80 -1.50 -5.71
C THR A 40 -2.53 -1.92 -4.97
N TRP A 41 -2.63 -2.24 -3.68
CA TRP A 41 -1.50 -2.63 -2.84
C TRP A 41 -1.49 -4.13 -2.53
N ASP A 42 -0.31 -4.60 -2.15
CA ASP A 42 -0.09 -5.92 -1.59
C ASP A 42 0.66 -5.81 -0.25
N LYS A 43 0.37 -6.73 0.68
CA LYS A 43 0.96 -6.71 2.01
C LYS A 43 2.44 -7.10 2.04
N ALA A 44 2.99 -7.61 0.94
CA ALA A 44 4.30 -8.20 0.84
C ALA A 44 4.54 -9.27 1.93
N THR A 45 5.42 -8.98 2.88
CA THR A 45 5.77 -9.90 3.98
C THR A 45 5.06 -9.56 5.29
N TYR A 46 4.23 -8.51 5.33
CA TYR A 46 3.52 -8.11 6.54
C TYR A 46 2.33 -9.03 6.85
N PRO A 47 1.95 -9.15 8.13
CA PRO A 47 0.78 -9.92 8.55
C PRO A 47 -0.50 -9.47 7.81
N THR A 48 -0.76 -8.16 7.79
CA THR A 48 -1.92 -7.52 7.18
C THR A 48 -1.51 -6.39 6.25
N LEU A 49 -2.40 -6.04 5.30
CA LEU A 49 -2.15 -4.94 4.38
C LEU A 49 -2.10 -3.60 5.12
N ALA A 50 -3.02 -3.38 6.08
CA ALA A 50 -3.03 -2.17 6.88
C ALA A 50 -1.72 -1.98 7.67
N ASN A 51 -1.15 -3.07 8.23
CA ASN A 51 0.17 -3.02 8.86
C ASN A 51 1.26 -2.55 7.90
N SER A 52 1.32 -3.13 6.68
CA SER A 52 2.27 -2.71 5.64
C SER A 52 2.17 -1.22 5.33
N ILE A 53 0.95 -0.71 5.14
CA ILE A 53 0.71 0.70 4.78
C ILE A 53 1.10 1.62 5.94
N VAL A 54 0.63 1.34 7.15
CA VAL A 54 0.89 2.17 8.34
C VAL A 54 2.39 2.23 8.64
N ASP A 55 3.08 1.09 8.65
CA ASP A 55 4.52 1.05 8.89
C ASP A 55 5.30 1.85 7.83
N HIS A 56 5.02 1.64 6.55
CA HIS A 56 5.74 2.35 5.48
C HIS A 56 5.45 3.84 5.48
N ALA A 57 4.19 4.25 5.70
CA ALA A 57 3.82 5.64 5.81
C ALA A 57 4.53 6.33 6.99
N ASP A 58 4.57 5.69 8.16
CA ASP A 58 5.26 6.21 9.35
C ASP A 58 6.76 6.39 9.10
N ARG A 59 7.42 5.43 8.44
CA ARG A 59 8.86 5.51 8.09
C ARG A 59 9.20 6.64 7.13
N HIS A 60 8.23 7.09 6.32
CA HIS A 60 8.39 8.17 5.33
C HIS A 60 7.76 9.50 5.76
N GLY A 61 7.46 9.66 7.05
CA GLY A 61 6.98 10.93 7.60
C GLY A 61 5.50 11.24 7.33
N PHE A 62 4.70 10.21 7.02
CA PHE A 62 3.25 10.32 6.83
C PHE A 62 2.45 9.82 8.03
N LYS A 63 3.06 9.73 9.22
CA LYS A 63 2.36 9.31 10.43
C LYS A 63 1.10 10.15 10.67
N GLY A 64 -0.04 9.47 10.83
CA GLY A 64 -1.36 10.09 10.96
C GLY A 64 -1.91 10.75 9.68
N ASN A 65 -1.22 10.62 8.54
CA ASN A 65 -1.59 11.18 7.24
C ASN A 65 -1.56 10.10 6.13
N TYR A 66 -2.13 8.93 6.43
CA TYR A 66 -2.09 7.74 5.58
C TYR A 66 -2.79 7.93 4.22
N LEU A 67 -3.90 8.68 4.17
CA LEU A 67 -4.56 8.98 2.90
C LEU A 67 -3.63 9.77 1.96
N LYS A 68 -2.84 10.72 2.50
CA LYS A 68 -1.87 11.47 1.71
C LYS A 68 -0.78 10.55 1.15
N TYR A 69 -0.28 9.62 1.95
CA TYR A 69 0.70 8.61 1.52
C TYR A 69 0.17 7.77 0.34
N LEU A 70 -1.05 7.24 0.48
CA LEU A 70 -1.70 6.43 -0.56
C LEU A 70 -1.94 7.22 -1.84
N ARG A 71 -2.42 8.46 -1.73
CA ARG A 71 -2.60 9.36 -2.88
C ARG A 71 -1.28 9.62 -3.61
N LYS A 72 -0.18 9.86 -2.88
CA LYS A 72 1.12 10.08 -3.52
C LYS A 72 1.63 8.84 -4.24
N ALA A 73 1.49 7.66 -3.65
CA ALA A 73 1.85 6.40 -4.28
C ALA A 73 1.03 6.13 -5.55
N ALA A 74 -0.29 6.34 -5.50
CA ALA A 74 -1.18 6.17 -6.66
C ALA A 74 -0.86 7.16 -7.80
N ASN A 75 -0.43 8.39 -7.45
CA ASN A 75 -0.01 9.41 -8.41
C ASN A 75 1.47 9.31 -8.82
N PHE A 76 2.20 8.27 -8.40
CA PHE A 76 3.61 8.11 -8.74
C PHE A 76 3.79 7.97 -10.25
N ASN A 77 4.44 8.97 -10.86
CA ASN A 77 4.61 9.00 -12.31
C ASN A 77 5.82 8.15 -12.74
N LYS A 78 5.54 6.94 -13.23
CA LYS A 78 6.53 6.00 -13.79
C LYS A 78 7.25 6.53 -15.05
N LYS A 79 6.67 7.48 -15.79
CA LYS A 79 7.33 8.05 -16.98
C LYS A 79 8.61 8.78 -16.58
N GLY A 80 9.72 8.39 -17.22
CA GLY A 80 11.05 8.93 -16.94
C GLY A 80 11.66 8.44 -15.63
N SER A 81 11.03 7.50 -14.93
CA SER A 81 11.63 6.87 -13.74
C SER A 81 12.64 5.79 -14.15
N ARG A 82 13.68 5.60 -13.34
CA ARG A 82 14.63 4.51 -13.51
C ARG A 82 14.02 3.22 -13.00
N LYS A 83 13.84 2.24 -13.89
CA LYS A 83 13.36 0.89 -13.55
C LYS A 83 14.52 -0.01 -13.14
N THR A 84 14.37 -0.77 -12.05
CA THR A 84 15.34 -1.77 -11.59
C THR A 84 14.59 -2.99 -11.10
N GLN A 85 14.98 -4.18 -11.58
CA GLN A 85 14.45 -5.44 -11.08
C GLN A 85 15.22 -5.85 -9.82
N LEU A 86 14.47 -6.16 -8.77
CA LEU A 86 15.00 -6.62 -7.49
C LEU A 86 15.17 -8.15 -7.51
N PRO A 87 16.07 -8.72 -6.69
CA PRO A 87 16.33 -10.16 -6.65
C PRO A 87 15.10 -11.00 -6.27
N ASN A 88 14.11 -10.41 -5.61
CA ASN A 88 12.84 -11.03 -5.24
C ASN A 88 11.75 -10.89 -6.31
N GLY A 89 12.12 -10.55 -7.55
CA GLY A 89 11.21 -10.38 -8.69
C GLY A 89 10.42 -9.08 -8.70
N ALA A 90 10.48 -8.26 -7.65
CA ALA A 90 9.80 -6.97 -7.62
C ALA A 90 10.48 -5.93 -8.52
N LEU A 91 9.72 -4.92 -8.93
CA LEU A 91 10.20 -3.81 -9.74
C LEU A 91 10.27 -2.54 -8.89
N ARG A 92 11.46 -1.96 -8.80
CA ARG A 92 11.65 -0.62 -8.22
C ARG A 92 11.68 0.42 -9.34
N TRP A 93 10.84 1.42 -9.20
CA TRP A 93 10.82 2.63 -10.03
C TRP A 93 11.32 3.78 -9.18
N ASN A 94 12.41 4.43 -9.60
CA ASN A 94 12.98 5.57 -8.86
C ASN A 94 12.88 6.86 -9.68
N LYS A 95 12.47 7.94 -9.03
CA LYS A 95 12.31 9.27 -9.63
C LYS A 95 12.74 10.35 -8.64
N GLY A 96 13.98 10.81 -8.81
CA GLY A 96 14.57 11.77 -7.86
C GLY A 96 14.73 11.13 -6.49
N THR A 97 14.15 11.77 -5.47
CA THR A 97 14.15 11.27 -4.09
C THR A 97 13.06 10.25 -3.81
N GLU A 98 12.08 10.11 -4.70
CA GLU A 98 10.92 9.22 -4.52
C GLU A 98 11.12 7.90 -5.27
N PHE A 99 10.49 6.83 -4.77
CA PHE A 99 10.45 5.55 -5.43
C PHE A 99 9.18 4.76 -5.12
N LEU A 100 8.81 3.90 -6.05
CA LEU A 100 7.72 2.95 -5.94
C LEU A 100 8.27 1.55 -6.16
N ILE A 101 7.92 0.60 -5.29
CA ILE A 101 8.20 -0.81 -5.49
C ILE A 101 6.87 -1.53 -5.71
N GLU A 102 6.79 -2.27 -6.81
CA GLU A 102 5.63 -3.09 -7.14
C GLU A 102 6.01 -4.53 -7.44
N ARG A 103 5.07 -5.44 -7.23
CA ARG A 103 5.15 -6.84 -7.62
C ARG A 103 3.78 -7.25 -8.14
N ASP A 104 3.74 -7.96 -9.26
CA ASP A 104 2.48 -8.41 -9.89
C ASP A 104 1.46 -7.27 -10.09
N ASN A 105 1.94 -6.10 -10.53
CA ASN A 105 1.18 -4.85 -10.71
C ASN A 105 0.53 -4.29 -9.43
N LYS A 106 0.95 -4.76 -8.24
CA LYS A 106 0.53 -4.22 -6.94
C LYS A 106 1.67 -3.50 -6.24
N ILE A 107 1.35 -2.37 -5.63
CA ILE A 107 2.30 -1.60 -4.84
C ILE A 107 2.59 -2.36 -3.54
N ILE A 108 3.86 -2.57 -3.23
CA ILE A 108 4.29 -3.15 -1.95
C ILE A 108 5.02 -2.13 -1.07
N TYR A 109 5.50 -1.04 -1.67
CA TYR A 109 6.25 0.01 -0.96
C TYR A 109 6.24 1.31 -1.76
N TYR A 110 6.10 2.44 -1.07
CA TYR A 110 6.33 3.79 -1.61
C TYR A 110 7.18 4.60 -0.63
N GLY A 111 8.10 5.41 -1.15
CA GLY A 111 9.00 6.28 -0.40
C GLY A 111 9.72 7.28 -1.26
#